data_AF-A0A1Q3MHE4-F1
#
_entry.id   AF-A0A1Q3MHE4-F1
#
_cell.length_a   1.000
_cell.length_b   1.000
_cell.length_c   1.000
_cell.angle_alpha   90.00
_cell.angle_beta   90.00
_cell.angle_gamma   90.00
#
_symmetry.space_group_name_H-M   'P 1'
#
loop_
_entity.id
_entity.type
_entity.pdbx_description
1 polymer ?
#
loop_
_entity_poly.entity_id
_entity_poly.type
_entity_poly.pdbx_seq_one_letter_code
_entity_poly.pdbx_strand_id
1 'polypeptide(L)'
;MLHALFLAPIPLEPQVIRYAFPPGVHRTYDIKVGFDGYLPLLGGQIAKAELEMEVDVVGGPTDDKGYQTATSEIKNLKLTMNGAQMPFGASNIQTYFPKTTISLTPEGKMVKTDAPKNTFPFRLPGLDPQRFPDITYLPLEFPETGIELEKAWTFKKKFGPGELEYTVTPTAIEEKKADLKIALAQKETTYEDAQTGPLDDEKGAAYKLETTLTGEGTGRFDRTLNLVTEYKGAFQTQTQVTDLETKKVTERKLTIRVLAALKSDI
;
A
#
# COMPACT_ATOMS: atom_id res chain seq x y z
N MET A 1 -38.03 30.76 17.71
CA MET A 1 -37.59 30.15 16.44
C MET A 1 -36.58 29.06 16.75
N LEU A 2 -37.01 27.80 16.75
CA LEU A 2 -36.14 26.65 16.95
C LEU A 2 -35.52 26.31 15.58
N HIS A 3 -34.21 26.44 15.42
CA HIS A 3 -33.51 25.95 14.23
C HIS A 3 -33.48 24.42 14.30
N ALA A 4 -34.35 23.77 13.52
CA ALA A 4 -34.24 22.34 13.28
C ALA A 4 -32.97 22.09 12.46
N LEU A 5 -31.97 21.44 13.06
CA LEU A 5 -30.88 20.83 12.30
C LEU A 5 -31.49 19.75 11.41
N PHE A 6 -31.54 19.99 10.10
CA PHE A 6 -31.77 18.96 9.12
C PHE A 6 -30.55 18.04 9.10
N LEU A 7 -30.61 16.95 9.86
CA LEU A 7 -29.74 15.80 9.62
C LEU A 7 -30.15 15.22 8.26
N ALA A 8 -29.23 15.25 7.30
CA ALA A 8 -29.43 14.53 6.05
C ALA A 8 -29.74 13.05 6.37
N PRO A 9 -30.71 12.42 5.69
CA PRO A 9 -31.06 11.03 5.95
C PRO A 9 -29.84 10.13 5.70
N ILE A 10 -29.52 9.31 6.70
CA ILE A 10 -28.49 8.27 6.57
C ILE A 10 -28.98 7.28 5.49
N PRO A 11 -28.21 7.02 4.43
CA PRO A 11 -28.58 6.03 3.44
C PRO A 11 -28.65 4.65 4.10
N LEU A 12 -29.84 4.06 4.12
CA LEU A 12 -30.11 2.73 4.69
C LEU A 12 -29.75 1.59 3.72
N GLU A 13 -29.49 1.92 2.46
CA GLU A 13 -29.14 0.95 1.41
C GLU A 13 -27.64 0.99 1.09
N PRO A 14 -27.04 -0.19 0.79
CA PRO A 14 -25.65 -0.28 0.34
C PRO A 14 -25.34 0.68 -0.81
N GLN A 15 -24.27 1.44 -0.65
CA GLN A 15 -23.80 2.39 -1.64
C GLN A 15 -22.70 1.75 -2.47
N VAL A 16 -22.99 1.46 -3.74
CA VAL A 16 -22.00 0.89 -4.67
C VAL A 16 -20.91 1.93 -4.92
N ILE A 17 -19.65 1.53 -4.70
CA ILE A 17 -18.46 2.32 -4.99
C ILE A 17 -17.63 1.57 -6.02
N ARG A 18 -17.20 2.29 -7.06
CA ARG A 18 -16.38 1.76 -8.14
C ARG A 18 -15.29 2.75 -8.49
N TYR A 19 -14.07 2.25 -8.70
CA TYR A 19 -12.99 3.01 -9.28
C TYR A 19 -13.28 3.34 -10.75
N ALA A 20 -12.81 4.49 -11.19
CA ALA A 20 -12.78 4.87 -12.59
C ALA A 20 -11.44 5.49 -12.98
N PHE A 21 -10.84 4.96 -14.05
CA PHE A 21 -9.65 5.52 -14.70
C PHE A 21 -9.99 5.79 -16.18
N PRO A 22 -10.65 6.92 -16.50
CA PRO A 22 -11.05 7.21 -17.87
C PRO A 22 -9.83 7.28 -18.81
N PRO A 23 -9.92 6.76 -20.05
CA PRO A 23 -8.79 6.75 -20.97
C PRO A 23 -8.18 8.14 -21.19
N GLY A 24 -6.86 8.24 -21.07
CA GLY A 24 -6.09 9.48 -21.27
C GLY A 24 -6.19 10.49 -20.13
N VAL A 25 -6.95 10.22 -19.07
CA VAL A 25 -7.00 11.09 -17.89
C VAL A 25 -5.78 10.83 -17.01
N HIS A 26 -5.03 11.89 -16.73
CA HIS A 26 -3.86 11.87 -15.85
C HIS A 26 -4.25 12.20 -14.41
N ARG A 27 -3.62 11.49 -13.47
CA ARG A 27 -3.77 11.66 -12.03
C ARG A 27 -2.41 11.50 -11.37
N THR A 28 -1.97 12.52 -10.67
CA THR A 28 -0.68 12.49 -9.96
C THR A 28 -0.90 12.26 -8.48
N TYR A 29 -0.15 11.33 -7.89
CA TYR A 29 -0.17 11.02 -6.47
C TYR A 29 1.16 11.38 -5.82
N ASP A 30 1.07 12.13 -4.72
CA ASP A 30 2.19 12.38 -3.81
C ASP A 30 2.20 11.29 -2.74
N ILE A 31 3.33 10.59 -2.62
CA ILE A 31 3.46 9.44 -1.74
C ILE A 31 4.63 9.70 -0.78
N LYS A 32 4.36 9.55 0.50
CA LYS A 32 5.35 9.70 1.57
C LYS A 32 5.31 8.47 2.46
N VAL A 33 6.45 7.82 2.58
CA VAL A 33 6.62 6.66 3.46
C VAL A 33 7.75 6.94 4.44
N GLY A 34 7.44 6.91 5.72
CA GLY A 34 8.40 7.02 6.81
C GLY A 34 8.65 5.66 7.44
N PHE A 35 9.91 5.38 7.74
CA PHE A 35 10.38 4.19 8.42
C PHE A 35 11.20 4.58 9.65
N ASP A 36 10.94 3.96 10.80
CA ASP A 36 11.69 4.19 12.04
C ASP A 36 11.88 2.86 12.78
N GLY A 37 13.11 2.36 12.83
CA GLY A 37 13.46 1.10 13.49
C GLY A 37 14.45 0.26 12.69
N TYR A 38 14.36 -1.05 12.85
CA TYR A 38 15.22 -2.01 12.15
C TYR A 38 14.88 -2.04 10.65
N LEU A 39 15.80 -1.54 9.83
CA LEU A 39 15.70 -1.51 8.38
C LEU A 39 16.60 -2.60 7.76
N PRO A 40 16.02 -3.61 7.08
CA PRO A 40 16.78 -4.68 6.45
C PRO A 40 17.71 -4.20 5.31
N LEU A 41 17.44 -3.02 4.75
CA LEU A 41 18.01 -2.48 3.50
C LEU A 41 19.54 -2.37 3.46
N LEU A 42 20.21 -2.34 4.61
CA LEU A 42 21.64 -2.05 4.73
C LEU A 42 22.32 -2.99 5.71
N GLY A 43 22.05 -4.30 5.57
CA GLY A 43 22.62 -5.31 6.46
C GLY A 43 22.01 -5.29 7.85
N GLY A 44 20.77 -4.79 7.99
CA GLY A 44 20.02 -4.89 9.23
C GLY A 44 20.47 -3.92 10.33
N GLN A 45 20.16 -2.63 10.15
CA GLN A 45 20.51 -1.59 11.11
C GLN A 45 19.29 -0.79 11.57
N ILE A 46 19.38 -0.22 12.77
CA ILE A 46 18.39 0.74 13.25
C ILE A 46 18.64 2.07 12.52
N ALA A 47 17.66 2.53 11.77
CA ALA A 47 17.74 3.78 11.05
C ALA A 47 16.36 4.41 10.88
N LYS A 48 16.37 5.69 10.51
CA LYS A 48 15.19 6.42 10.07
C LYS A 48 15.30 6.67 8.58
N ALA A 49 14.28 6.32 7.82
CA ALA A 49 14.24 6.57 6.39
C ALA A 49 12.93 7.23 5.98
N GLU A 50 13.00 8.15 5.03
CA GLU A 50 11.85 8.84 4.46
C GLU A 50 11.93 8.72 2.94
N LEU A 51 10.89 8.14 2.35
CA LEU A 51 10.72 7.98 0.92
C LEU A 51 9.61 8.91 0.47
N GLU A 52 9.92 9.82 -0.45
CA GLU A 52 8.95 10.69 -1.12
C GLU A 52 8.92 10.30 -2.60
N MET A 53 7.73 10.09 -3.15
CA MET A 53 7.53 9.72 -4.56
C MET A 53 6.40 10.55 -5.16
N GLU A 54 6.57 10.90 -6.44
CA GLU A 54 5.49 11.42 -7.28
C GLU A 54 5.17 10.36 -8.33
N VAL A 55 3.91 9.91 -8.37
CA VAL A 55 3.45 8.85 -9.27
C VAL A 55 2.41 9.43 -10.21
N ASP A 56 2.66 9.37 -11.51
CA ASP A 56 1.66 9.69 -12.53
C ASP A 56 0.91 8.42 -12.91
N VAL A 57 -0.42 8.50 -12.91
CA VAL A 57 -1.34 7.42 -13.25
C VAL A 57 -2.23 7.88 -14.39
N VAL A 58 -2.26 7.11 -15.48
CA VAL A 58 -3.01 7.43 -16.69
C VAL A 58 -4.00 6.32 -16.96
N GLY A 59 -5.28 6.66 -17.10
CA GLY A 59 -6.30 5.69 -17.52
C GLY A 59 -6.06 5.20 -18.94
N GLY A 60 -6.25 3.91 -19.16
CA GLY A 60 -6.14 3.27 -20.47
C GLY A 60 -7.49 2.73 -20.96
N PRO A 61 -7.53 2.22 -22.22
CA PRO A 61 -8.71 1.53 -22.72
C PRO A 61 -9.00 0.25 -21.90
N THR A 62 -10.23 -0.23 -21.92
CA THR A 62 -10.54 -1.52 -21.30
C THR A 62 -9.79 -2.66 -22.00
N ASP A 63 -9.40 -3.69 -21.26
CA ASP A 63 -8.78 -4.88 -21.81
C ASP A 63 -9.77 -5.80 -22.54
N ASP A 64 -9.28 -6.95 -23.04
CA ASP A 64 -10.05 -7.95 -23.77
C ASP A 64 -11.18 -8.59 -22.96
N LYS A 65 -11.13 -8.49 -21.62
CA LYS A 65 -12.15 -8.96 -20.69
C LYS A 65 -13.08 -7.84 -20.21
N GLY A 66 -12.90 -6.62 -20.71
CA GLY A 66 -13.67 -5.45 -20.32
C GLY A 66 -13.25 -4.83 -18.99
N TYR A 67 -12.11 -5.23 -18.42
CA TYR A 67 -11.57 -4.60 -17.22
C TYR A 67 -10.95 -3.25 -17.55
N GLN A 68 -11.03 -2.30 -16.61
CA GLN A 68 -10.34 -1.02 -16.77
C GLN A 68 -8.83 -1.23 -16.70
N THR A 69 -8.08 -0.41 -17.42
CA THR A 69 -6.62 -0.40 -17.33
C THR A 69 -6.11 0.94 -16.84
N ALA A 70 -4.98 0.90 -16.16
CA ALA A 70 -4.27 2.10 -15.73
C ALA A 70 -2.77 1.86 -15.91
N THR A 71 -2.06 2.88 -16.37
CA THR A 71 -0.61 2.86 -16.47
C THR A 71 -0.02 3.79 -15.42
N SER A 72 1.02 3.35 -14.71
CA SER A 72 1.67 4.14 -13.66
C SER A 72 3.17 4.31 -13.91
N GLU A 73 3.71 5.46 -13.54
CA GLU A 73 5.14 5.80 -13.66
C GLU A 73 5.59 6.69 -12.50
N ILE A 74 6.74 6.37 -11.91
CA ILE A 74 7.37 7.22 -10.88
C ILE A 74 8.09 8.38 -11.58
N LYS A 75 7.61 9.59 -11.38
CA LYS A 75 8.15 10.84 -11.96
C LYS A 75 9.26 11.44 -11.11
N ASN A 76 9.12 11.34 -9.80
CA ASN A 76 10.11 11.82 -8.85
C ASN A 76 10.26 10.84 -7.69
N LEU A 77 11.48 10.73 -7.18
CA LEU A 77 11.79 9.89 -6.02
C LEU A 77 12.91 10.54 -5.23
N LYS A 78 12.69 10.67 -3.93
CA LYS A 78 13.68 11.15 -2.97
C LYS A 78 13.68 10.22 -1.77
N LEU A 79 14.84 9.66 -1.47
CA LEU A 79 15.08 8.87 -0.28
C LEU A 79 16.04 9.61 0.65
N THR A 80 15.60 9.86 1.87
CA THR A 80 16.42 10.40 2.95
C THR A 80 16.63 9.30 3.98
N MET A 81 17.84 9.16 4.50
CA MET A 81 18.17 8.21 5.54
C MET A 81 19.03 8.88 6.61
N ASN A 82 18.60 8.79 7.86
CA ASN A 82 19.24 9.44 9.01
C ASN A 82 19.52 10.94 8.76
N GLY A 83 18.61 11.62 8.06
CA GLY A 83 18.72 13.04 7.69
C GLY A 83 19.59 13.34 6.47
N ALA A 84 20.28 12.36 5.90
CA ALA A 84 21.07 12.52 4.69
C ALA A 84 20.29 12.04 3.45
N GLN A 85 20.28 12.85 2.39
CA GLN A 85 19.70 12.43 1.12
C GLN A 85 20.60 11.37 0.47
N MET A 86 20.02 10.24 0.08
CA MET A 86 20.75 9.17 -0.59
C MET A 86 20.98 9.52 -2.07
N PRO A 87 22.07 9.05 -2.70
CA PRO A 87 22.40 9.35 -4.09
C PRO A 87 21.59 8.51 -5.09
N PHE A 88 20.29 8.30 -4.82
CA PHE A 88 19.36 7.61 -5.70
C PHE A 88 18.30 8.61 -6.18
N GLY A 89 18.13 8.73 -7.50
CA GLY A 89 17.10 9.57 -8.14
C GLY A 89 16.17 8.74 -9.03
N ALA A 90 15.18 9.40 -9.66
CA ALA A 90 14.15 8.75 -10.48
C ALA A 90 14.73 7.90 -11.64
N SER A 91 15.85 8.29 -12.24
CA SER A 91 16.49 7.52 -13.32
C SER A 91 16.97 6.13 -12.87
N ASN A 92 17.42 6.01 -11.62
CA ASN A 92 17.96 4.75 -11.10
C ASN A 92 16.82 3.81 -10.66
N ILE A 93 15.69 4.39 -10.20
CA ILE A 93 14.55 3.60 -9.75
C ILE A 93 13.72 3.08 -10.94
N GLN A 94 13.70 3.79 -12.08
CA GLN A 94 12.97 3.36 -13.29
C GLN A 94 13.43 2.02 -13.86
N THR A 95 14.70 1.63 -13.66
CA THR A 95 15.16 0.28 -14.01
C THR A 95 14.41 -0.80 -13.24
N TYR A 96 14.01 -0.50 -12.00
CA TYR A 96 13.35 -1.45 -11.12
C TYR A 96 11.82 -1.28 -11.06
N PHE A 97 11.35 -0.04 -11.21
CA PHE A 97 9.95 0.37 -11.32
C PHE A 97 9.76 1.05 -12.68
N PRO A 98 9.81 0.29 -13.78
CA PRO A 98 9.50 0.85 -15.09
C PRO A 98 8.04 1.32 -15.10
N LYS A 99 7.68 2.03 -16.16
CA LYS A 99 6.27 2.28 -16.45
C LYS A 99 5.54 0.93 -16.58
N THR A 100 4.46 0.75 -15.82
CA THR A 100 3.69 -0.51 -15.79
C THR A 100 2.23 -0.26 -16.05
N THR A 101 1.58 -1.22 -16.70
CA THR A 101 0.14 -1.26 -16.95
C THR A 101 -0.50 -2.36 -16.15
N ILE A 102 -1.63 -2.04 -15.54
CA ILE A 102 -2.47 -2.99 -14.83
C ILE A 102 -3.85 -3.10 -15.46
N SER A 103 -4.49 -4.25 -15.27
CA SER A 103 -5.94 -4.41 -15.42
C SER A 103 -6.56 -4.57 -14.03
N LEU A 104 -7.72 -3.94 -13.80
CA LEU A 104 -8.42 -3.97 -12.52
C LEU A 104 -9.93 -4.11 -12.66
N THR A 105 -10.56 -4.71 -11.64
CA THR A 105 -12.02 -4.71 -11.51
C THR A 105 -12.52 -3.32 -11.10
N PRO A 106 -13.80 -3.00 -11.31
CA PRO A 106 -14.39 -1.75 -10.82
C PRO A 106 -14.24 -1.58 -9.31
N GLU A 107 -14.16 -2.66 -8.55
CA GLU A 107 -14.03 -2.64 -7.09
C GLU A 107 -12.61 -2.31 -6.62
N GLY A 108 -11.63 -2.23 -7.53
CA GLY A 108 -10.24 -1.88 -7.22
C GLY A 108 -9.29 -3.08 -7.07
N LYS A 109 -9.75 -4.29 -7.42
CA LYS A 109 -8.90 -5.48 -7.41
C LYS A 109 -8.05 -5.55 -8.66
N MET A 110 -6.74 -5.55 -8.52
CA MET A 110 -5.83 -5.78 -9.64
C MET A 110 -5.87 -7.26 -10.07
N VAL A 111 -6.16 -7.49 -11.35
CA VAL A 111 -6.27 -8.84 -11.94
C VAL A 111 -5.10 -9.20 -12.84
N LYS A 112 -4.36 -8.20 -13.33
CA LYS A 112 -3.19 -8.37 -14.19
C LYS A 112 -2.23 -7.19 -14.01
N THR A 113 -0.94 -7.46 -14.12
CA THR A 113 0.12 -6.44 -14.20
C THR A 113 1.21 -6.90 -15.17
N ASP A 114 1.80 -5.98 -15.91
CA ASP A 114 3.02 -6.21 -16.71
C ASP A 114 4.31 -5.88 -15.92
N ALA A 115 4.18 -5.50 -14.64
CA ALA A 115 5.31 -5.16 -13.80
C ALA A 115 6.33 -6.31 -13.72
N PRO A 116 7.63 -6.00 -13.91
CA PRO A 116 8.66 -7.01 -13.87
C PRO A 116 8.77 -7.60 -12.47
N LYS A 117 9.01 -8.92 -12.41
CA LYS A 117 9.35 -9.60 -11.16
C LYS A 117 10.83 -9.43 -10.86
N ASN A 118 11.22 -8.20 -10.48
CA ASN A 118 12.61 -7.87 -10.16
C ASN A 118 12.93 -8.24 -8.70
N THR A 119 14.05 -8.93 -8.49
CA THR A 119 14.67 -9.06 -7.17
C THR A 119 15.58 -7.86 -6.95
N PHE A 120 15.21 -7.00 -6.02
CA PHE A 120 16.06 -5.88 -5.62
C PHE A 120 17.29 -6.38 -4.87
N PRO A 121 18.44 -5.70 -5.00
CA PRO A 121 19.59 -5.95 -4.12
C PRO A 121 19.31 -5.54 -2.66
N PHE A 122 18.19 -4.85 -2.39
CA PHE A 122 17.73 -4.44 -1.06
C PHE A 122 16.19 -4.59 -0.96
N ARG A 123 15.67 -5.14 0.15
CA ARG A 123 14.21 -5.27 0.36
C ARG A 123 13.66 -4.06 1.10
N LEU A 124 12.90 -3.19 0.43
CA LEU A 124 12.10 -2.14 1.05
C LEU A 124 10.79 -2.75 1.54
N PRO A 125 10.48 -2.74 2.85
CA PRO A 125 9.22 -3.27 3.36
C PRO A 125 8.03 -2.60 2.66
N GLY A 126 7.17 -3.42 2.04
CA GLY A 126 5.98 -2.96 1.32
C GLY A 126 6.21 -2.51 -0.13
N LEU A 127 7.46 -2.35 -0.59
CA LEU A 127 7.74 -1.89 -1.95
C LEU A 127 8.02 -3.08 -2.88
N ASP A 128 6.98 -3.52 -3.58
CA ASP A 128 7.02 -4.56 -4.63
C ASP A 128 6.46 -3.94 -5.93
N PRO A 129 7.21 -3.92 -7.05
CA PRO A 129 6.74 -3.38 -8.32
C PRO A 129 5.42 -3.97 -8.78
N GLN A 130 5.19 -5.26 -8.53
CA GLN A 130 3.94 -5.92 -8.90
C GLN A 130 2.77 -5.50 -8.02
N ARG A 131 3.04 -4.98 -6.83
CA ARG A 131 2.04 -4.51 -5.85
C ARG A 131 2.10 -3.02 -5.62
N PHE A 132 2.87 -2.29 -6.43
CA PHE A 132 3.01 -0.85 -6.29
C PHE A 132 1.66 -0.13 -6.38
N PRO A 133 0.74 -0.48 -7.31
CA PRO A 133 -0.61 0.11 -7.30
C PRO A 133 -1.36 -0.11 -5.99
N ASP A 134 -1.21 -1.30 -5.37
CA ASP A 134 -1.91 -1.72 -4.15
C ASP A 134 -1.52 -0.90 -2.91
N ILE A 135 -0.38 -0.18 -2.93
CA ILE A 135 0.09 0.67 -1.83
C ILE A 135 0.04 2.17 -2.17
N THR A 136 -0.40 2.52 -3.38
CA THR A 136 -0.37 3.89 -3.89
C THR A 136 -1.76 4.39 -4.24
N TYR A 137 -2.26 4.09 -5.44
CA TYR A 137 -3.51 4.63 -5.98
C TYR A 137 -4.68 3.64 -5.98
N LEU A 138 -4.43 2.37 -5.61
CA LEU A 138 -5.44 1.34 -5.39
C LEU A 138 -5.32 0.69 -3.99
N PRO A 139 -5.31 1.45 -2.88
CA PRO A 139 -5.11 0.86 -1.56
C PRO A 139 -6.30 0.03 -1.06
N LEU A 140 -7.48 0.16 -1.67
CA LEU A 140 -8.74 -0.45 -1.20
C LEU A 140 -9.41 -1.31 -2.26
N GLU A 141 -10.01 -2.42 -1.84
CA GLU A 141 -10.95 -3.21 -2.63
C GLU A 141 -12.35 -3.10 -2.00
N PHE A 142 -13.33 -2.64 -2.78
CA PHE A 142 -14.71 -2.48 -2.33
C PHE A 142 -15.53 -3.76 -2.51
N PRO A 143 -16.53 -4.03 -1.65
CA PRO A 143 -17.45 -5.14 -1.89
C PRO A 143 -18.35 -4.85 -3.10
N GLU A 144 -18.61 -5.85 -3.94
CA GLU A 144 -19.51 -5.74 -5.11
C GLU A 144 -20.92 -5.29 -4.71
N THR A 145 -21.37 -5.67 -3.52
CA THR A 145 -22.67 -5.29 -2.95
C THR A 145 -22.75 -3.82 -2.53
N GLY A 146 -21.64 -3.09 -2.50
CA GLY A 146 -21.55 -1.74 -1.97
C GLY A 146 -21.27 -1.69 -0.47
N ILE A 147 -21.02 -0.47 0.02
CA ILE A 147 -20.67 -0.19 1.41
C ILE A 147 -21.85 0.39 2.19
N GLU A 148 -21.90 0.14 3.49
CA GLU A 148 -22.90 0.69 4.40
C GLU A 148 -22.19 1.39 5.56
N LEU A 149 -22.77 2.48 6.05
CA LEU A 149 -22.19 3.25 7.15
C LEU A 149 -21.96 2.36 8.37
N GLU A 150 -20.77 2.45 8.99
CA GLU A 150 -20.33 1.66 10.15
C GLU A 150 -20.26 0.12 9.96
N LYS A 151 -20.64 -0.41 8.80
CA LYS A 151 -20.54 -1.83 8.49
C LYS A 151 -19.18 -2.15 7.90
N ALA A 152 -18.38 -2.88 8.68
CA ALA A 152 -17.05 -3.28 8.23
C ALA A 152 -17.10 -4.37 7.15
N TRP A 153 -16.12 -4.36 6.26
CA TRP A 153 -15.81 -5.48 5.37
C TRP A 153 -14.32 -5.79 5.41
N THR A 154 -13.96 -6.98 4.93
CA THR A 154 -12.58 -7.43 4.87
C THR A 154 -12.17 -7.85 3.47
N PHE A 155 -10.90 -7.64 3.14
CA PHE A 155 -10.27 -8.18 1.95
C PHE A 155 -8.79 -8.44 2.23
N LYS A 156 -8.14 -9.22 1.37
CA LYS A 156 -6.74 -9.60 1.53
C LYS A 156 -5.95 -9.24 0.29
N LYS A 157 -4.76 -8.70 0.50
CA LYS A 157 -3.78 -8.44 -0.57
C LYS A 157 -2.50 -9.17 -0.28
N LYS A 158 -1.88 -9.75 -1.31
CA LYS A 158 -0.61 -10.44 -1.18
C LYS A 158 0.53 -9.42 -1.14
N PHE A 159 1.32 -9.43 -0.06
CA PHE A 159 2.52 -8.62 0.10
C PHE A 159 3.68 -9.51 0.52
N GLY A 160 4.65 -9.68 -0.38
CA GLY A 160 5.73 -10.65 -0.18
C GLY A 160 5.18 -12.09 -0.08
N PRO A 161 5.66 -12.90 0.89
CA PRO A 161 5.18 -14.27 1.08
C PRO A 161 3.84 -14.35 1.83
N GLY A 162 3.44 -13.30 2.57
CA GLY A 162 2.20 -13.28 3.34
C GLY A 162 1.01 -12.59 2.66
N GLU A 163 -0.14 -12.71 3.32
CA GLU A 163 -1.35 -11.94 3.02
C GLU A 163 -1.54 -10.86 4.08
N LEU A 164 -1.71 -9.62 3.63
CA LEU A 164 -2.12 -8.50 4.45
C LEU A 164 -3.65 -8.41 4.42
N GLU A 165 -4.26 -8.60 5.58
CA GLU A 165 -5.70 -8.48 5.77
C GLU A 165 -6.07 -7.05 6.11
N TYR A 166 -7.03 -6.52 5.36
CA TYR A 166 -7.62 -5.20 5.55
C TYR A 166 -9.00 -5.40 6.16
N THR A 167 -9.31 -4.65 7.21
CA THR A 167 -10.67 -4.42 7.70
C THR A 167 -11.00 -2.96 7.52
N VAL A 168 -12.03 -2.65 6.74
CA VAL A 168 -12.39 -1.28 6.40
C VAL A 168 -13.80 -1.00 6.90
N THR A 169 -14.00 0.17 7.50
CA THR A 169 -15.27 0.59 8.06
C THR A 169 -15.59 2.00 7.57
N PRO A 170 -16.70 2.23 6.85
CA PRO A 170 -17.09 3.59 6.48
C PRO A 170 -17.48 4.38 7.71
N THR A 171 -16.88 5.55 7.89
CA THR A 171 -17.20 6.48 8.98
C THR A 171 -18.07 7.63 8.50
N ALA A 172 -18.08 7.92 7.20
CA ALA A 172 -19.03 8.82 6.56
C ALA A 172 -19.27 8.38 5.10
N ILE A 173 -20.52 8.48 4.65
CA ILE A 173 -20.89 8.29 3.24
C ILE A 173 -21.76 9.46 2.81
N GLU A 174 -21.18 10.39 2.08
CA GLU A 174 -21.82 11.60 1.55
C GLU A 174 -21.95 11.51 0.03
N GLU A 175 -22.69 12.41 -0.60
CA GLU A 175 -22.89 12.42 -2.06
C GLU A 175 -21.56 12.41 -2.84
N LYS A 176 -20.58 13.22 -2.40
CA LYS A 176 -19.32 13.43 -3.12
C LYS A 176 -18.13 12.64 -2.58
N LYS A 177 -18.23 12.08 -1.39
CA LYS A 177 -17.11 11.37 -0.76
C LYS A 177 -17.55 10.27 0.20
N ALA A 178 -16.66 9.32 0.43
CA ALA A 178 -16.73 8.40 1.55
C ALA A 178 -15.43 8.47 2.35
N ASP A 179 -15.55 8.65 3.66
CA ASP A 179 -14.43 8.59 4.60
C ASP A 179 -14.44 7.22 5.29
N LEU A 180 -13.26 6.61 5.42
CA LEU A 180 -13.10 5.21 5.80
C LEU A 180 -12.06 5.08 6.91
N LYS A 181 -12.35 4.29 7.94
CA LYS A 181 -11.35 3.77 8.89
C LYS A 181 -10.81 2.44 8.36
N ILE A 182 -9.51 2.21 8.52
CA ILE A 182 -8.81 1.02 8.04
C ILE A 182 -8.03 0.41 9.20
N ALA A 183 -8.12 -0.90 9.37
CA ALA A 183 -7.26 -1.69 10.23
C ALA A 183 -6.56 -2.77 9.40
N LEU A 184 -5.33 -3.07 9.76
CA LEU A 184 -4.41 -3.90 9.00
C LEU A 184 -3.74 -4.94 9.88
N ALA A 185 -3.64 -6.17 9.39
CA ALA A 185 -2.94 -7.24 10.07
C ALA A 185 -2.28 -8.20 9.07
N GLN A 186 -1.04 -8.60 9.37
CA GLN A 186 -0.33 -9.65 8.66
C GLN A 186 0.51 -10.45 9.64
N LYS A 187 0.62 -11.75 9.38
CA LYS A 187 1.60 -12.63 10.01
C LYS A 187 2.32 -13.40 8.94
N GLU A 188 3.63 -13.50 9.07
CA GLU A 188 4.44 -14.26 8.13
C GLU A 188 5.66 -14.89 8.81
N THR A 189 6.17 -15.93 8.17
CA THR A 189 7.43 -16.57 8.54
C THR A 189 8.37 -16.52 7.35
N THR A 190 9.59 -16.03 7.58
CA THR A 190 10.65 -15.95 6.58
C THR A 190 11.96 -16.45 7.15
N TYR A 191 12.97 -16.58 6.31
CA TYR A 191 14.28 -17.10 6.70
C TYR A 191 15.39 -16.15 6.26
N GLU A 192 16.49 -16.12 7.01
CA GLU A 192 17.71 -15.39 6.66
C GLU A 192 18.94 -16.30 6.75
N ASP A 193 19.92 -16.10 5.87
CA ASP A 193 21.25 -16.70 5.95
C ASP A 193 22.09 -16.06 7.09
N ALA A 194 23.31 -16.56 7.28
CA ALA A 194 24.22 -16.06 8.32
C ALA A 194 24.68 -14.60 8.09
N GLN A 195 24.54 -14.08 6.88
CA GLN A 195 24.83 -12.69 6.51
C GLN A 195 23.56 -11.81 6.54
N THR A 196 22.45 -12.30 7.09
CA THR A 196 21.12 -11.62 7.12
C THR A 196 20.48 -11.42 5.74
N GLY A 197 20.97 -12.14 4.73
CA GLY A 197 20.37 -12.21 3.40
C GLY A 197 19.07 -13.02 3.43
N PRO A 198 18.00 -12.57 2.77
CA PRO A 198 16.72 -13.26 2.83
C PRO A 198 16.71 -14.56 2.01
N LEU A 199 16.08 -15.59 2.55
CA LEU A 199 15.88 -16.91 1.92
C LEU A 199 14.40 -17.21 1.74
N ASP A 200 14.08 -17.99 0.70
CA ASP A 200 12.70 -18.41 0.40
C ASP A 200 12.27 -19.62 1.23
N ASP A 201 13.22 -20.38 1.78
CA ASP A 201 12.99 -21.55 2.62
C ASP A 201 14.02 -21.67 3.76
N GLU A 202 13.81 -22.66 4.64
CA GLU A 202 14.66 -22.90 5.81
C GLU A 202 16.03 -23.52 5.43
N LYS A 203 16.21 -24.01 4.20
CA LYS A 203 17.39 -24.77 3.82
C LYS A 203 18.60 -23.84 3.70
N GLY A 204 19.53 -23.97 4.65
CA GLY A 204 20.70 -23.09 4.74
C GLY A 204 20.42 -21.79 5.49
N ALA A 205 19.26 -21.67 6.13
CA ALA A 205 18.96 -20.56 7.02
C ALA A 205 19.78 -20.64 8.30
N ALA A 206 20.29 -19.48 8.74
CA ALA A 206 20.82 -19.31 10.09
C ALA A 206 19.73 -18.78 11.04
N TYR A 207 18.75 -18.06 10.51
CA TYR A 207 17.69 -17.44 11.30
C TYR A 207 16.29 -17.75 10.74
N LYS A 208 15.36 -18.03 11.66
CA LYS A 208 13.91 -18.03 11.39
C LYS A 208 13.31 -16.74 11.92
N LEU A 209 12.52 -16.07 11.08
CA LEU A 209 11.88 -14.81 11.40
C LEU A 209 10.37 -15.01 11.44
N GLU A 210 9.75 -14.65 12.57
CA GLU A 210 8.30 -14.64 12.74
C GLU A 210 7.85 -13.19 12.90
N THR A 211 7.27 -12.63 11.84
CA THR A 211 6.88 -11.22 11.77
C THR A 211 5.38 -11.09 11.97
N THR A 212 4.98 -10.22 12.88
CA THR A 212 3.61 -9.70 12.98
C THR A 212 3.61 -8.23 12.60
N LEU A 213 2.76 -7.87 11.64
CA LEU A 213 2.46 -6.48 11.29
C LEU A 213 1.04 -6.17 11.73
N THR A 214 0.87 -5.04 12.41
CA THR A 214 -0.43 -4.47 12.72
C THR A 214 -0.45 -2.98 12.38
N GLY A 215 -1.62 -2.43 12.14
CA GLY A 215 -1.77 -0.98 12.16
C GLY A 215 -3.15 -0.49 11.80
N GLU A 216 -3.26 0.83 11.77
CA GLU A 216 -4.50 1.53 11.52
C GLU A 216 -4.27 2.66 10.51
N GLY A 217 -5.35 3.09 9.88
CA GLY A 217 -5.30 4.14 8.89
C GLY A 217 -6.67 4.71 8.58
N THR A 218 -6.66 5.65 7.64
CA THR A 218 -7.85 6.27 7.09
C THR A 218 -7.75 6.33 5.56
N GLY A 219 -8.88 6.20 4.88
CA GLY A 219 -8.99 6.41 3.45
C GLY A 219 -10.08 7.44 3.14
N ARG A 220 -9.89 8.20 2.07
CA ARG A 220 -10.92 9.04 1.47
C ARG A 220 -11.12 8.65 0.03
N PHE A 221 -12.35 8.31 -0.31
CA PHE A 221 -12.78 8.06 -1.68
C PHE A 221 -13.60 9.25 -2.17
N ASP A 222 -13.23 9.82 -3.32
CA ASP A 222 -14.03 10.83 -4.00
C ASP A 222 -14.99 10.14 -4.97
N ARG A 223 -16.30 10.30 -4.73
CA ARG A 223 -17.37 9.67 -5.51
C ARG A 223 -17.67 10.40 -6.82
N THR A 224 -17.14 11.61 -6.99
CA THR A 224 -17.24 12.36 -8.26
C THR A 224 -16.14 11.92 -9.21
N LEU A 225 -14.91 11.78 -8.69
CA LEU A 225 -13.76 11.31 -9.43
C LEU A 225 -13.70 9.79 -9.55
N ASN A 226 -14.41 9.08 -8.67
CA ASN A 226 -14.38 7.63 -8.53
C ASN A 226 -12.97 7.11 -8.26
N LEU A 227 -12.26 7.72 -7.30
CA LEU A 227 -10.88 7.38 -6.95
C LEU A 227 -10.65 7.56 -5.44
N VAL A 228 -9.70 6.82 -4.89
CA VAL A 228 -9.11 7.17 -3.60
C VAL A 228 -8.26 8.42 -3.78
N THR A 229 -8.56 9.46 -3.02
CA THR A 229 -7.83 10.74 -3.05
C THR A 229 -6.89 10.90 -1.87
N GLU A 230 -7.07 10.15 -0.80
CA GLU A 230 -6.15 10.11 0.32
C GLU A 230 -6.15 8.72 0.98
N TYR A 231 -4.97 8.23 1.31
CA TYR A 231 -4.74 7.07 2.16
C TYR A 231 -3.64 7.42 3.16
N LYS A 232 -3.93 7.23 4.44
CA LYS A 232 -3.00 7.45 5.55
C LYS A 232 -2.95 6.19 6.39
N GLY A 233 -1.75 5.74 6.74
CA GLY A 233 -1.57 4.56 7.56
C GLY A 233 -0.39 4.69 8.52
N ALA A 234 -0.52 4.07 9.68
CA ALA A 234 0.54 3.88 10.65
C ALA A 234 0.58 2.39 11.04
N PHE A 235 1.71 1.75 10.74
CA PHE A 235 1.93 0.33 10.94
C PHE A 235 3.13 0.10 11.86
N GLN A 236 3.09 -1.03 12.55
CA GLN A 236 4.18 -1.53 13.36
C GLN A 236 4.43 -2.97 12.97
N THR A 237 5.70 -3.31 12.76
CA THR A 237 6.14 -4.69 12.66
C THR A 237 6.94 -5.07 13.89
N GLN A 238 6.70 -6.28 14.36
CA GLN A 238 7.47 -6.94 15.40
C GLN A 238 7.90 -8.29 14.85
N THR A 239 9.21 -8.49 14.75
CA THR A 239 9.80 -9.72 14.22
C THR A 239 10.57 -10.41 15.34
N GLN A 240 10.15 -11.62 15.67
CA GLN A 240 10.95 -12.52 16.50
C GLN A 240 11.96 -13.23 15.61
N VAL A 241 13.24 -13.10 15.95
CA VAL A 241 14.35 -13.69 15.21
C VAL A 241 14.93 -14.81 16.06
N THR A 242 14.75 -16.04 15.61
CA THR A 242 15.30 -17.23 16.25
C THR A 242 16.55 -17.67 15.51
N ASP A 243 17.68 -17.65 16.19
CA ASP A 243 18.91 -18.31 15.74
C ASP A 243 18.68 -19.83 15.74
N LEU A 244 18.82 -20.45 14.57
CA LEU A 244 18.52 -21.87 14.40
C LEU A 244 19.58 -22.79 15.01
N GLU A 245 20.80 -22.31 15.22
CA GLU A 245 21.89 -23.04 15.87
C GLU A 245 21.80 -22.89 17.40
N THR A 246 21.78 -21.66 17.90
CA THR A 246 21.86 -21.37 19.35
C THR A 246 20.50 -21.37 20.05
N LYS A 247 19.40 -21.35 19.28
CA LYS A 247 18.02 -21.18 19.77
C LYS A 247 17.76 -19.86 20.50
N LYS A 248 18.70 -18.91 20.42
CA LYS A 248 18.53 -17.58 20.98
C LYS A 248 17.47 -16.82 20.20
N VAL A 249 16.55 -16.20 20.93
CA VAL A 249 15.51 -15.33 20.35
C VAL A 249 15.87 -13.87 20.59
N THR A 250 15.76 -13.06 19.55
CA THR A 250 15.88 -11.59 19.61
C THR A 250 14.69 -10.94 18.93
N GLU A 251 14.50 -9.64 19.16
CA GLU A 251 13.35 -8.91 18.64
C GLU A 251 13.81 -7.75 17.77
N ARG A 252 13.18 -7.60 16.60
CA ARG A 252 13.34 -6.45 15.70
C ARG A 252 11.99 -5.73 15.59
N LYS A 253 12.01 -4.40 15.55
CA LYS A 253 10.80 -3.58 15.39
C LYS A 253 11.00 -2.57 14.29
N LEU A 254 9.93 -2.28 13.55
CA LEU A 254 9.88 -1.22 12.57
C LEU A 254 8.52 -0.53 12.63
N THR A 255 8.54 0.79 12.74
CA THR A 255 7.35 1.62 12.54
C THR A 255 7.34 2.12 11.10
N ILE A 256 6.19 2.04 10.45
CA ILE A 256 5.98 2.49 9.09
C ILE A 256 4.84 3.51 9.10
N ARG A 257 5.00 4.63 8.41
CA ARG A 257 3.92 5.60 8.18
C ARG A 257 3.79 5.81 6.69
N VAL A 258 2.57 5.77 6.18
CA VAL A 258 2.27 5.97 4.76
C VAL A 258 1.28 7.11 4.61
N LEU A 259 1.53 7.96 3.63
CA LEU A 259 0.58 8.91 3.06
C LEU A 259 0.63 8.74 1.54
N ALA A 260 -0.50 8.47 0.91
CA ALA A 260 -0.68 8.62 -0.52
C ALA A 260 -1.83 9.61 -0.72
N ALA A 261 -1.59 10.69 -1.45
CA ALA A 261 -2.59 11.72 -1.69
C ALA A 261 -2.63 12.09 -3.17
N LEU A 262 -3.83 12.17 -3.74
CA LEU A 262 -4.03 12.72 -5.08
C LEU A 262 -3.67 14.20 -5.02
N LYS A 263 -2.77 14.62 -5.90
CA LYS A 263 -2.41 16.03 -6.08
C LYS A 263 -3.63 16.72 -6.66
N SER A 264 -4.20 17.66 -5.93
CA SER A 264 -5.29 18.48 -6.45
C SER A 264 -4.76 19.34 -7.58
N ASP A 265 -5.34 19.21 -8.77
CA ASP A 265 -5.12 20.16 -9.86
C ASP A 265 -5.50 21.56 -9.34
N ILE A 266 -4.51 22.45 -9.19
CA ILE A 266 -4.73 23.87 -8.87
C ILE A 266 -5.15 24.60 -10.15
#